data_AF-A0A2V7FST0-F1
#
_entry.id   AF-A0A2V7FST0-F1
#
_cell.length_a   1.000
_cell.length_b   1.000
_cell.length_c   1.000
_cell.angle_alpha   90.00
_cell.angle_beta   90.00
_cell.angle_gamma   90.00
#
_symmetry.space_group_name_H-M   'P 1'
#
loop_
_entity.id
_entity.type
_entity.pdbx_description
1 polymer ?
#
loop_
_entity_poly.entity_id
_entity_poly.type
_entity_poly.pdbx_seq_one_letter_code
_entity_poly.pdbx_strand_id
1 'polypeptide(L)'
;MENRIVDRPWAEHRSAHFVLRFPVGSLAERNAPSVASRLEGVREGLVTALELTEVGSDPIRLALIEPVADGSAGEAATPSPPGDAIVERGQIRAVYRSDGPGKGLERALVELLLASGLGLRADRAGALI
;
A
#
# COMPACT_ATOMS: atom_id res chain seq x y z
N MET A 1 24.84 23.92 6.77
CA MET A 1 23.82 23.08 7.45
C MET A 1 23.80 21.76 6.73
N GLU A 2 24.34 20.70 7.36
CA GLU A 2 24.39 19.36 6.80
C GLU A 2 22.98 18.79 6.67
N ASN A 3 22.54 18.52 5.44
CA ASN A 3 21.26 17.92 5.15
C ASN A 3 21.38 16.39 5.41
N ARG A 4 21.20 15.98 6.66
CA ARG A 4 21.15 14.54 7.02
C ARG A 4 19.89 13.93 6.42
N ILE A 5 20.05 13.25 5.29
CA ILE A 5 19.08 12.30 4.76
C ILE A 5 18.95 11.20 5.82
N VAL A 6 17.83 11.17 6.55
CA VAL A 6 17.54 10.08 7.47
C VAL A 6 16.99 8.94 6.63
N ASP A 7 17.88 8.10 6.11
CA ASP A 7 17.52 6.79 5.57
C ASP A 7 17.03 5.94 6.76
N ARG A 8 15.74 6.03 7.08
CA ARG A 8 15.16 5.26 8.18
C ARG A 8 15.08 3.80 7.75
N PRO A 9 15.52 2.86 8.60
CA PRO A 9 15.33 1.44 8.32
C PRO A 9 13.85 1.13 8.17
N TRP A 10 13.55 0.17 7.30
CA TRP A 10 12.20 -0.33 7.08
C TRP A 10 11.92 -1.53 7.97
N ALA A 11 10.70 -1.62 8.49
CA ALA A 11 10.16 -2.79 9.17
C ALA A 11 9.02 -3.40 8.36
N GLU A 12 8.68 -4.65 8.69
CA GLU A 12 7.55 -5.37 8.10
C GLU A 12 6.58 -5.86 9.17
N HIS A 13 5.30 -5.80 8.86
CA HIS A 13 4.26 -6.56 9.53
C HIS A 13 3.62 -7.52 8.53
N ARG A 14 3.43 -8.78 8.93
CA ARG A 14 2.87 -9.84 8.07
C ARG A 14 1.57 -10.37 8.65
N SER A 15 0.62 -10.61 7.75
CA SER A 15 -0.64 -11.31 7.99
C SER A 15 -0.77 -12.48 7.00
N ALA A 16 -1.93 -13.12 6.91
CA ALA A 16 -2.12 -14.28 6.05
C ALA A 16 -1.94 -13.92 4.57
N HIS A 17 -2.45 -12.77 4.15
CA HIS A 17 -2.47 -12.35 2.75
C HIS A 17 -1.72 -11.05 2.48
N PHE A 18 -1.18 -10.37 3.52
CA PHE A 18 -0.49 -9.10 3.35
C PHE A 18 0.89 -9.03 3.98
N VAL A 19 1.79 -8.32 3.29
CA VAL A 19 3.06 -7.83 3.83
C VAL A 19 3.05 -6.31 3.80
N LEU A 20 2.98 -5.69 4.98
CA LEU A 20 3.01 -4.24 5.15
C LEU A 20 4.44 -3.82 5.46
N ARG A 21 5.02 -2.96 4.63
CA ARG A 21 6.34 -2.34 4.82
C ARG A 21 6.16 -0.87 5.20
N PHE A 22 6.89 -0.42 6.21
CA PHE A 22 6.83 0.96 6.71
C PHE A 22 8.17 1.38 7.33
N PRO A 23 8.46 2.68 7.44
CA PRO A 23 9.63 3.17 8.20
C PRO A 23 9.51 2.83 9.69
N VAL A 24 10.61 2.43 10.32
CA VAL A 24 10.70 2.24 11.78
C VAL A 24 10.42 3.57 12.50
N GLY A 25 9.67 3.50 13.60
CA GLY A 25 9.22 4.62 14.42
C GLY A 25 8.00 5.37 13.88
N SER A 26 7.49 4.97 12.70
CA SER A 26 6.38 5.67 12.04
C SER A 26 5.03 5.44 12.72
N LEU A 27 4.04 6.28 12.38
CA LEU A 27 2.65 6.02 12.76
C LEU A 27 2.11 4.72 12.14
N ALA A 28 2.58 4.38 10.94
CA ALA A 28 2.21 3.15 10.25
C ALA A 28 2.65 1.91 11.03
N GLU A 29 3.85 1.92 11.64
CA GLU A 29 4.33 0.81 12.47
C GLU A 29 3.40 0.54 13.65
N ARG A 30 3.00 1.59 14.38
CA ARG A 30 2.11 1.46 15.54
C ARG A 30 0.75 0.87 15.18
N ASN A 31 0.25 1.20 13.99
CA ASN A 31 -1.09 0.80 13.55
C ASN A 31 -1.06 -0.44 12.63
N ALA A 32 0.10 -0.99 12.30
CA ALA A 32 0.24 -2.04 11.31
C ALA A 32 -0.65 -3.28 11.58
N PRO A 33 -0.79 -3.78 12.82
CA PRO A 33 -1.71 -4.89 13.10
C PRO A 33 -3.17 -4.56 12.78
N SER A 34 -3.66 -3.39 13.21
CA SER A 34 -5.03 -2.96 12.95
C SER A 34 -5.30 -2.73 11.46
N VAL A 35 -4.32 -2.17 10.73
CA VAL A 35 -4.42 -1.99 9.27
C VAL A 35 -4.47 -3.34 8.57
N ALA A 36 -3.62 -4.29 8.95
CA ALA A 36 -3.62 -5.63 8.38
C ALA A 36 -4.96 -6.34 8.62
N SER A 37 -5.46 -6.37 9.88
CA SER A 37 -6.75 -6.99 10.19
C SER A 37 -7.91 -6.38 9.39
N ARG A 38 -7.92 -5.05 9.21
CA ARG A 38 -8.94 -4.37 8.39
C ARG A 38 -8.88 -4.84 6.93
N LEU A 39 -7.69 -4.91 6.34
CA LEU A 39 -7.52 -5.32 4.94
C LEU A 39 -7.83 -6.79 4.72
N GLU A 40 -7.54 -7.66 5.70
CA GLU A 40 -7.95 -9.06 5.68
C GLU A 40 -9.47 -9.20 5.61
N GLY A 41 -10.20 -8.48 6.47
CA GLY A 41 -11.67 -8.51 6.43
C GLY A 41 -12.25 -7.99 5.11
N VAL A 42 -11.65 -6.95 4.52
CA VAL A 42 -12.06 -6.45 3.20
C VAL A 42 -11.77 -7.47 2.10
N ARG A 43 -10.59 -8.09 2.10
CA ARG A 43 -10.23 -9.12 1.13
C ARG A 43 -11.17 -10.32 1.23
N GLU A 44 -11.41 -10.82 2.43
CA GLU A 44 -12.32 -11.94 2.68
C GLU A 44 -13.71 -11.62 2.14
N GLY A 45 -14.27 -10.45 2.50
CA GLY A 45 -15.56 -10.00 2.01
C GLY A 45 -15.63 -9.91 0.49
N LEU A 46 -14.58 -9.41 -0.17
CA LEU A 46 -14.51 -9.31 -1.63
C LEU A 46 -14.39 -10.67 -2.31
N VAL A 47 -13.53 -11.55 -1.80
CA VAL A 47 -13.34 -12.90 -2.33
C VAL A 47 -14.65 -13.68 -2.27
N THR A 48 -15.37 -13.58 -1.14
CA THR A 48 -16.68 -14.21 -0.99
C THR A 48 -17.73 -13.58 -1.90
N ALA A 49 -17.83 -12.25 -1.94
CA ALA A 49 -18.87 -11.56 -2.71
C ALA A 49 -18.72 -11.70 -4.23
N LEU A 50 -17.49 -11.84 -4.71
CA LEU A 50 -17.16 -11.94 -6.13
C LEU A 50 -16.81 -13.37 -6.56
N GLU A 51 -16.94 -14.35 -5.66
CA GLU A 51 -16.60 -15.77 -5.88
C GLU A 51 -15.21 -15.96 -6.51
N LEU A 52 -14.23 -15.15 -6.11
CA LEU A 52 -12.88 -15.16 -6.68
C LEU A 52 -12.15 -16.44 -6.27
N THR A 53 -12.25 -17.47 -7.12
CA THR A 53 -11.79 -18.83 -6.78
C THR A 53 -10.26 -18.96 -6.81
N GLU A 54 -9.56 -18.05 -7.49
CA GLU A 54 -8.10 -18.02 -7.61
C GLU A 54 -7.56 -16.59 -7.45
N VAL A 55 -7.67 -16.02 -6.25
CA VAL A 55 -6.79 -14.90 -5.88
C VAL A 55 -5.42 -15.49 -5.57
N GLY A 56 -4.41 -15.10 -6.36
CA GLY A 56 -3.06 -15.69 -6.33
C GLY A 56 -2.48 -15.90 -4.93
N SER A 57 -1.65 -16.94 -4.80
CA SER A 57 -1.07 -17.42 -3.53
C SER A 57 -0.06 -16.46 -2.91
N ASP A 58 0.44 -15.51 -3.68
CA ASP A 58 1.45 -14.55 -3.23
C ASP A 58 0.80 -13.46 -2.35
N PRO A 59 1.43 -13.11 -1.22
CA PRO A 59 0.90 -12.07 -0.36
C PRO A 59 0.96 -10.71 -1.04
N ILE A 60 -0.12 -9.94 -0.91
CA ILE A 60 -0.23 -8.58 -1.41
C ILE A 60 0.73 -7.69 -0.62
N ARG A 61 1.59 -6.98 -1.34
CA ARG A 61 2.59 -6.09 -0.74
C ARG A 61 2.05 -4.68 -0.62
N LEU A 62 2.24 -4.07 0.55
CA LEU A 62 1.90 -2.69 0.84
C LEU A 62 3.13 -1.92 1.29
N ALA A 63 3.34 -0.73 0.72
CA ALA A 63 4.30 0.24 1.23
C ALA A 63 3.54 1.43 1.83
N LEU A 64 3.62 1.58 3.15
CA LEU A 64 3.06 2.69 3.90
C LEU A 64 4.16 3.70 4.18
N ILE A 65 4.10 4.86 3.52
CA ILE A 65 5.13 5.90 3.60
C ILE A 65 4.63 7.11 4.38
N GLU A 66 5.55 7.84 4.99
CA GLU A 66 5.24 9.12 5.62
C GLU A 66 5.27 10.25 4.57
N PRO A 67 4.48 11.33 4.74
CA PRO A 67 4.56 12.48 3.87
C PRO A 67 5.95 13.11 3.97
N VAL A 68 6.63 13.32 2.85
CA VAL A 68 7.85 14.10 2.80
C VAL A 68 7.45 15.56 2.88
N ALA A 69 7.94 16.30 3.89
CA ALA A 69 7.79 17.75 3.90
C ALA A 69 8.52 18.33 2.67
N ASP A 70 7.80 19.06 1.83
CA ASP A 70 8.32 19.68 0.62
C ASP A 70 9.63 20.41 0.91
N GLY A 71 10.74 19.89 0.38
CA GLY A 71 12.08 20.49 0.51
C GLY A 71 13.23 19.55 0.83
N SER A 72 12.99 18.28 1.20
CA SER A 72 14.08 17.34 1.58
C SER A 72 14.20 16.09 0.70
N ALA A 73 13.54 16.05 -0.46
CA ALA A 73 13.68 14.93 -1.39
C ALA A 73 15.06 14.96 -2.08
N GLY A 74 16.05 14.28 -1.49
CA GLY A 74 17.21 13.81 -2.24
C GLY A 74 16.78 12.76 -3.28
N GLU A 75 17.56 12.60 -4.35
CA GLU A 75 17.31 11.78 -5.56
C GLU A 75 16.81 10.33 -5.34
N ALA A 76 16.82 9.80 -4.11
CA ALA A 76 16.36 8.46 -3.76
C ALA A 76 14.98 8.40 -3.06
N ALA A 77 14.34 9.55 -2.77
CA ALA A 77 13.02 9.56 -2.14
C ALA A 77 11.96 9.04 -3.14
N THR A 78 11.36 7.89 -2.84
CA THR A 78 10.27 7.39 -3.68
C THR A 78 9.11 8.41 -3.63
N PRO A 79 8.66 8.94 -4.78
CA PRO A 79 7.66 10.01 -4.79
C PRO A 79 6.39 9.56 -4.06
N SER A 80 5.88 10.42 -3.19
CA SER A 80 4.62 10.17 -2.50
C SER A 80 3.48 10.19 -3.52
N PRO A 81 2.53 9.24 -3.45
CA PRO A 81 1.36 9.32 -4.30
C PRO A 81 0.55 10.58 -3.94
N PRO A 82 -0.14 11.20 -4.91
CA PRO A 82 -0.96 12.38 -4.66
C PRO A 82 -2.15 11.99 -3.76
N GLY A 83 -2.00 12.20 -2.45
CA GLY A 83 -3.07 12.23 -1.44
C GLY A 83 -3.67 10.89 -1.00
N ASP A 84 -3.80 9.91 -1.91
CA ASP A 84 -4.50 8.64 -1.69
C ASP A 84 -3.63 7.41 -2.05
N ALA A 85 -4.03 6.23 -1.59
CA ALA A 85 -3.39 4.97 -1.95
C ALA A 85 -3.55 4.67 -3.45
N ILE A 86 -2.49 4.15 -4.06
CA ILE A 86 -2.41 3.75 -5.47
C ILE A 86 -1.93 2.30 -5.59
N VAL A 87 -2.31 1.65 -6.69
CA VAL A 87 -1.69 0.39 -7.13
C VAL A 87 -0.58 0.71 -8.12
N GLU A 88 0.63 0.23 -7.84
CA GLU A 88 1.79 0.40 -8.71
C GLU A 88 2.57 -0.91 -8.77
N ARG A 89 2.83 -1.45 -9.97
CA ARG A 89 3.65 -2.67 -10.15
C ARG A 89 3.19 -3.87 -9.29
N GLY A 90 1.88 -4.05 -9.12
CA GLY A 90 1.31 -5.18 -8.34
C GLY A 90 1.42 -5.05 -6.82
N GLN A 91 1.76 -3.87 -6.31
CA GLN A 91 1.76 -3.54 -4.89
C GLN A 91 0.92 -2.29 -4.62
N ILE A 92 0.43 -2.14 -3.39
CA ILE A 92 -0.28 -0.94 -2.96
C ILE A 92 0.72 0.01 -2.31
N ARG A 93 0.70 1.28 -2.70
CA ARG A 93 1.50 2.34 -2.07
C ARG A 93 0.56 3.39 -1.50
N ALA A 94 0.77 3.79 -0.25
CA ALA A 94 -0.08 4.77 0.41
C ALA A 94 0.72 5.68 1.34
N VAL A 95 0.38 6.97 1.35
CA VAL A 95 0.81 7.89 2.41
C VAL A 95 -0.01 7.58 3.67
N TYR A 96 0.66 7.32 4.78
CA TYR A 96 0.04 7.03 6.06
C TYR A 96 0.16 8.24 6.99
N ARG A 97 -0.95 8.95 7.18
CA ARG A 97 -1.04 10.20 7.94
C ARG A 97 -2.13 10.11 9.00
N SER A 98 -2.03 10.88 10.09
CA SER A 98 -2.98 10.82 11.20
C SER A 98 -4.36 11.35 10.86
N ASP A 99 -4.46 12.32 9.94
CA ASP A 99 -5.68 12.94 9.42
C ASP A 99 -6.37 12.11 8.32
N GLY A 100 -5.73 11.03 7.88
CA GLY A 100 -6.22 10.15 6.80
C GLY A 100 -5.40 8.87 6.71
N PRO A 101 -5.49 7.95 7.70
CA PRO A 101 -4.60 6.81 7.83
C PRO A 101 -4.77 5.80 6.69
N GLY A 102 -3.89 5.90 5.70
CA GLY A 102 -3.94 5.08 4.50
C GLY A 102 -5.23 5.32 3.70
N LYS A 103 -5.60 6.59 3.52
CA LYS A 103 -6.78 6.96 2.74
C LYS A 103 -6.75 6.29 1.36
N GLY A 104 -7.83 5.58 1.01
CA GLY A 104 -7.97 4.87 -0.26
C GLY A 104 -7.37 3.46 -0.28
N LEU A 105 -6.84 2.93 0.82
CA LEU A 105 -6.27 1.58 0.88
C LEU A 105 -7.25 0.49 0.44
N GLU A 106 -8.50 0.57 0.90
CA GLU A 106 -9.54 -0.39 0.55
C GLU A 106 -9.87 -0.33 -0.95
N ARG A 107 -9.94 0.88 -1.52
CA ARG A 107 -10.14 1.07 -2.96
C ARG A 107 -8.98 0.47 -3.75
N ALA A 108 -7.74 0.75 -3.36
CA ALA A 108 -6.55 0.20 -4.02
C ALA A 108 -6.51 -1.34 -3.91
N LEU A 109 -6.96 -1.91 -2.79
CA LEU A 109 -7.10 -3.35 -2.63
C LEU A 109 -8.13 -3.94 -3.61
N VAL A 110 -9.30 -3.31 -3.73
CA VAL A 110 -10.32 -3.71 -4.71
C VAL A 110 -9.76 -3.66 -6.13
N GLU A 111 -9.11 -2.56 -6.51
CA GLU A 111 -8.49 -2.38 -7.83
C GLU A 111 -7.46 -3.48 -8.14
N LEU A 112 -6.59 -3.79 -7.17
CA LEU A 112 -5.58 -4.84 -7.31
C LEU A 112 -6.23 -6.22 -7.48
N LEU A 113 -7.21 -6.56 -6.63
CA LEU A 113 -7.89 -7.85 -6.67
C LEU A 113 -8.65 -8.05 -7.99
N LEU A 114 -9.38 -7.03 -8.46
CA LEU A 114 -10.07 -7.07 -9.74
C LEU A 114 -9.08 -7.20 -10.91
N ALA A 115 -7.98 -6.45 -10.91
CA ALA A 115 -6.96 -6.57 -11.94
C ALA A 115 -6.37 -7.99 -11.99
N SER A 116 -6.10 -8.57 -10.82
CA SER A 116 -5.56 -9.94 -10.71
C SER A 116 -6.57 -11.02 -11.13
N GLY A 117 -7.83 -10.92 -10.69
CA GLY A 117 -8.88 -11.92 -10.96
C GLY A 117 -9.38 -11.88 -12.41
N LEU A 118 -9.34 -10.73 -13.08
CA LEU A 118 -9.74 -10.59 -14.48
C LEU A 118 -8.60 -10.90 -15.47
N GLY A 119 -7.42 -11.32 -14.98
CA GLY A 119 -6.23 -11.51 -15.83
C GLY A 119 -5.73 -10.22 -16.48
N LEU A 120 -6.23 -9.06 -16.02
CA LEU A 120 -5.80 -7.74 -16.45
C LEU A 120 -4.48 -7.45 -15.75
N ARG A 121 -3.38 -7.94 -16.33
CA ARG A 121 -2.03 -7.48 -15.94
C ARG A 121 -2.08 -5.95 -15.90
N ALA A 122 -1.78 -5.38 -14.73
CA ALA A 122 -1.86 -3.95 -14.40
C ALA A 122 -0.94 -3.03 -15.23
N ASP A 123 -0.45 -3.51 -16.37
CA ASP A 123 0.38 -2.79 -17.35
C ASP A 123 -0.46 -2.07 -18.43
N ARG A 124 -1.80 -2.22 -18.41
CA ARG A 124 -2.71 -1.61 -19.40
C ARG A 124 -3.76 -0.63 -18.87
N ALA A 125 -3.86 -0.41 -17.56
CA ALA A 125 -4.83 0.55 -17.02
C ALA A 125 -4.44 2.03 -17.25
N GLY A 126 -3.21 2.30 -17.72
CA GLY A 126 -2.76 3.66 -18.06
C GLY A 126 -3.19 4.18 -19.44
N ALA A 127 -3.94 3.40 -20.24
CA ALA A 127 -4.28 3.77 -21.63
C ALA A 127 -5.77 4.11 -21.84
N LEU A 128 -6.56 4.27 -20.77
CA LEU A 128 -7.97 4.64 -20.86
C LEU A 128 -8.28 5.85 -19.97
N ILE A 129 -7.58 6.96 -20.22
CA ILE A 129 -8.07 8.33 -19.99
C ILE A 129 -7.64 9.18 -21.18
#